data_AF-W8B1I5-F1
#
_entry.id   AF-W8B1I5-F1
#
_cell.length_a   1.000
_cell.length_b   1.000
_cell.length_c   1.000
_cell.angle_alpha   90.00
_cell.angle_beta   90.00
_cell.angle_gamma   90.00
#
_symmetry.space_group_name_H-M   'P 1'
#
loop_
_entity.id
_entity.type
_entity.pdbx_description
1 polymer ?
#
loop_
_entity_poly.entity_id
_entity_poly.type
_entity_poly.pdbx_seq_one_letter_code
_entity_poly.pdbx_strand_id
1 'polypeptide(L)'
;MDINREITLIKPIENEKNAEKRKANYNKNSESDVKKTKLQISLETPEKLPKPADTFTHEHSAGTINLPLKINCHQSPKKRLEIAPVIQNNAKEQFIYGNYNKYYGYRNKGNECIDKRLEVFAKRVELFENKQLLDIGCNSGLITMEVAKRFDVKSIVGLDIDRTLINQANKALLRQKKALPFENNARCLHKFPYNVSFVHGNYVLRDDVLLEIEHAQFDVILCLSITKWIHLNFGDIGLKQAFRRMYLQLRSGGKLILEAQPYRNYGRRKKMTDTINANFKAMLFFPEHFNDYLLSADVGFESFEIMGIPEDCAEGFKRPIQIFHKK
;
A
#
# COMPACT_ATOMS: atom_id res chain seq x y z
N MET A 1 -26.23 -16.09 -30.78
CA MET A 1 -26.95 -16.68 -29.63
C MET A 1 -26.24 -16.19 -28.39
N ASP A 2 -26.84 -15.22 -27.70
CA ASP A 2 -26.25 -14.48 -26.57
C ASP A 2 -26.44 -15.22 -25.25
N ILE A 3 -25.34 -15.48 -24.55
CA ILE A 3 -25.27 -16.28 -23.31
C ILE A 3 -25.47 -15.42 -22.04
N ASN A 4 -25.63 -14.10 -22.17
CA ASN A 4 -25.71 -13.17 -21.03
C ASN A 4 -27.12 -12.96 -20.45
N ARG A 5 -28.09 -13.86 -20.69
CA ARG A 5 -29.50 -13.64 -20.32
C ARG A 5 -30.05 -14.43 -19.13
N GLU A 6 -29.25 -15.23 -18.43
CA GLU A 6 -29.81 -16.20 -17.47
C GLU A 6 -29.40 -16.04 -16.00
N ILE A 7 -29.16 -14.81 -15.53
CA ILE A 7 -29.09 -14.52 -14.09
C ILE A 7 -29.80 -13.19 -13.77
N THR A 8 -31.13 -13.18 -13.83
CA THR A 8 -31.95 -12.15 -13.17
C THR A 8 -33.37 -12.66 -12.96
N LEU A 9 -33.58 -13.47 -11.92
CA LEU A 9 -34.92 -13.79 -11.40
C LEU A 9 -34.87 -13.91 -9.87
N ILE A 10 -34.84 -12.77 -9.18
CA ILE A 10 -35.36 -12.66 -7.81
C ILE A 10 -36.17 -11.36 -7.74
N LYS A 11 -37.47 -11.49 -7.50
CA LYS A 11 -38.42 -10.38 -7.31
C LYS A 11 -38.19 -9.68 -5.95
N PRO A 12 -38.37 -8.37 -5.85
CA PRO A 12 -38.35 -7.66 -4.58
C PRO A 12 -39.65 -7.88 -3.80
N ILE A 13 -39.53 -8.06 -2.49
CA ILE A 13 -40.63 -7.98 -1.53
C ILE A 13 -40.83 -6.51 -1.19
N GLU A 14 -42.02 -6.00 -1.48
CA GLU A 14 -42.51 -4.70 -1.04
C GLU A 14 -42.64 -4.67 0.49
N ASN A 15 -42.27 -3.55 1.10
CA ASN A 15 -42.98 -3.06 2.28
C ASN A 15 -42.88 -1.54 2.36
N GLU A 16 -44.04 -0.93 2.23
CA GLU A 16 -44.31 0.49 2.27
C GLU A 16 -44.78 0.91 3.68
N LYS A 17 -44.60 2.20 4.01
CA LYS A 17 -45.21 3.00 5.10
C LYS A 17 -44.56 2.95 6.50
N ASN A 18 -43.96 4.07 6.93
CA ASN A 18 -44.72 5.20 7.47
C ASN A 18 -43.85 6.43 7.78
N ALA A 19 -44.46 7.60 7.61
CA ALA A 19 -43.89 8.92 7.81
C ALA A 19 -44.14 9.47 9.22
N GLU A 20 -43.44 10.58 9.50
CA GLU A 20 -43.68 11.63 10.50
C GLU A 20 -43.28 11.41 11.97
N LYS A 21 -42.32 12.23 12.44
CA LYS A 21 -42.65 13.39 13.29
C LYS A 21 -41.46 14.33 13.47
N ARG A 22 -41.73 15.61 13.20
CA ARG A 22 -40.93 16.80 13.55
C ARG A 22 -40.76 16.91 15.06
N LYS A 23 -39.62 17.46 15.50
CA LYS A 23 -39.58 18.55 16.50
C LYS A 23 -38.23 19.27 16.45
N ALA A 24 -38.31 20.55 16.10
CA ALA A 24 -37.28 21.54 16.36
C ALA A 24 -37.15 21.75 17.87
N ASN A 25 -35.94 22.07 18.34
CA ASN A 25 -35.80 23.02 19.45
C ASN A 25 -34.54 23.87 19.28
N TYR A 26 -34.77 25.15 19.50
CA TYR A 26 -33.91 26.31 19.34
C TYR A 26 -33.41 26.70 20.74
N ASN A 27 -32.12 27.02 20.88
CA ASN A 27 -31.55 28.09 21.75
C ASN A 27 -30.02 27.90 21.77
N LYS A 28 -29.22 28.82 21.22
CA LYS A 28 -28.84 30.19 21.68
C LYS A 28 -27.96 30.21 22.93
N ASN A 29 -26.94 31.08 22.81
CA ASN A 29 -25.93 31.55 23.77
C ASN A 29 -24.62 30.76 23.72
N SER A 30 -23.43 31.36 23.67
CA SER A 30 -23.03 32.78 23.74
C SER A 30 -21.52 32.86 23.41
N GLU A 31 -21.11 34.07 23.07
CA GLU A 31 -19.75 34.52 22.76
C GLU A 31 -18.72 34.32 23.90
N SER A 32 -17.47 34.62 23.53
CA SER A 32 -16.28 34.96 24.34
C SER A 32 -15.42 33.78 24.83
N ASP A 33 -14.22 33.64 24.26
CA ASP A 33 -13.06 34.33 24.85
C ASP A 33 -11.79 34.18 24.01
N VAL A 34 -11.23 35.33 23.65
CA VAL A 34 -9.90 35.51 23.07
C VAL A 34 -8.90 35.49 24.23
N LYS A 35 -7.95 34.56 24.22
CA LYS A 35 -6.72 34.70 25.02
C LYS A 35 -5.49 34.68 24.11
N LYS A 36 -4.96 35.89 23.93
CA LYS A 36 -3.60 36.19 23.46
C LYS A 36 -2.60 35.57 24.44
N THR A 37 -1.65 34.80 23.92
CA THR A 37 -0.41 34.49 24.65
C THR A 37 0.78 35.02 23.84
N LYS A 38 1.53 35.89 24.53
CA LYS A 38 2.66 36.69 24.08
C LYS A 38 3.88 35.76 23.98
N LEU A 39 4.46 35.59 22.78
CA LEU A 39 5.77 34.96 22.61
C LEU A 39 6.85 36.02 22.76
N GLN A 40 7.71 35.82 23.75
CA GLN A 40 8.95 36.59 23.97
C GLN A 40 10.06 35.94 23.14
N ILE A 41 10.75 36.80 22.37
CA ILE A 41 11.92 36.50 21.58
C ILE A 41 13.14 36.60 22.50
N SER A 42 13.99 35.57 22.50
CA SER A 42 15.35 35.63 23.03
C SER A 42 16.30 35.14 21.94
N LEU A 43 17.11 36.05 21.43
CA LEU A 43 18.23 35.78 20.52
C LEU A 43 19.46 35.42 21.35
N GLU A 44 20.05 34.25 21.12
CA GLU A 44 21.45 33.98 21.47
C GLU A 44 22.12 33.20 20.32
N THR A 45 23.33 33.65 19.97
CA THR A 45 24.26 33.12 18.97
C THR A 45 25.63 32.95 19.64
N PRO A 46 26.65 32.34 19.00
CA PRO A 46 26.92 30.91 18.96
C PRO A 46 28.28 30.57 19.65
N GLU A 47 28.43 29.39 20.26
CA GLU A 47 29.73 28.94 20.76
C GLU A 47 30.24 27.63 20.14
N LYS A 48 31.58 27.55 20.08
CA LYS A 48 32.42 26.85 19.11
C LYS A 48 32.74 25.38 19.47
N LEU A 49 33.06 24.63 18.41
CA LEU A 49 33.74 23.33 18.39
C LEU A 49 35.05 23.29 19.20
N PRO A 50 35.46 22.08 19.66
CA PRO A 50 36.83 21.66 19.42
C PRO A 50 37.01 20.19 19.01
N LYS A 51 37.96 19.96 18.09
CA LYS A 51 38.82 18.78 17.85
C LYS A 51 40.13 19.32 17.21
N PRO A 52 41.28 18.61 17.13
CA PRO A 52 41.59 17.22 17.49
C PRO A 52 42.90 17.07 18.32
N ALA A 53 43.28 15.84 18.68
CA ALA A 53 44.67 15.49 18.96
C ALA A 53 44.97 14.05 18.47
N ASP A 54 45.93 13.96 17.57
CA ASP A 54 46.61 12.74 17.12
C ASP A 54 47.75 12.38 18.09
N THR A 55 48.01 11.10 18.31
CA THR A 55 49.39 10.56 18.28
C THR A 55 49.43 9.03 18.18
N PHE A 56 50.34 8.58 17.31
CA PHE A 56 50.79 7.21 17.04
C PHE A 56 51.54 6.57 18.22
N THR A 57 51.49 5.23 18.33
CA THR A 57 52.69 4.35 18.35
C THR A 57 52.32 2.88 18.13
N HIS A 58 53.02 2.23 17.20
CA HIS A 58 53.14 0.78 17.01
C HIS A 58 54.02 0.17 18.11
N GLU A 59 53.80 -1.10 18.48
CA GLU A 59 54.89 -2.09 18.58
C GLU A 59 54.40 -3.54 18.61
N HIS A 60 55.11 -4.38 17.85
CA HIS A 60 55.01 -5.83 17.78
C HIS A 60 55.93 -6.48 18.82
N SER A 61 55.55 -7.63 19.37
CA SER A 61 56.54 -8.67 19.71
C SER A 61 55.87 -10.04 19.91
N ALA A 62 56.39 -11.01 19.17
CA ALA A 62 56.03 -12.42 19.15
C ALA A 62 56.84 -13.22 20.18
N GLY A 63 56.26 -14.31 20.69
CA GLY A 63 56.95 -15.30 21.51
C GLY A 63 56.45 -16.71 21.19
N THR A 64 57.23 -17.44 20.41
CA THR A 64 57.03 -18.84 20.01
C THR A 64 57.78 -19.78 20.97
N ILE A 65 57.17 -20.89 21.39
CA ILE A 65 57.89 -22.06 21.92
C ILE A 65 57.27 -23.36 21.37
N ASN A 66 58.13 -24.28 20.95
CA ASN A 66 57.90 -25.46 20.10
C ASN A 66 57.48 -26.76 20.83
N LEU A 67 56.61 -27.54 20.16
CA LEU A 67 56.50 -29.02 19.98
C LEU A 67 56.44 -30.01 21.18
N PRO A 68 55.92 -31.27 21.02
CA PRO A 68 55.69 -32.02 19.77
C PRO A 68 54.32 -32.69 19.58
N LEU A 69 54.04 -33.00 18.31
CA LEU A 69 52.94 -33.82 17.80
C LEU A 69 53.05 -35.29 18.26
N LYS A 70 51.95 -35.83 18.80
CA LYS A 70 51.63 -37.27 18.78
C LYS A 70 50.29 -37.47 18.10
N ILE A 71 50.32 -38.13 16.94
CA ILE A 71 49.15 -38.64 16.24
C ILE A 71 48.67 -39.87 17.02
N ASN A 72 47.38 -39.91 17.40
CA ASN A 72 46.73 -41.16 17.74
C ASN A 72 45.26 -41.17 17.28
N CYS A 73 44.85 -42.37 16.90
CA CYS A 73 43.70 -42.74 16.08
C CYS A 73 42.32 -42.54 16.77
N HIS A 74 41.30 -42.34 15.91
CA HIS A 74 39.85 -42.31 16.13
C HIS A 74 39.28 -42.86 17.45
N GLN A 75 38.44 -42.06 18.14
CA GLN A 75 37.14 -42.47 18.69
C GLN A 75 36.18 -41.26 18.75
N SER A 76 35.01 -41.37 18.12
CA SER A 76 33.95 -40.34 18.14
C SER A 76 33.07 -40.45 19.40
N PRO A 77 32.94 -39.40 20.24
CA PRO A 77 31.95 -39.37 21.31
C PRO A 77 30.71 -38.60 20.84
N LYS A 78 29.60 -39.32 20.62
CA LYS A 78 28.26 -38.72 20.45
C LYS A 78 27.82 -38.08 21.77
N LYS A 79 28.09 -36.79 21.98
CA LYS A 79 27.46 -36.00 23.04
C LYS A 79 26.34 -35.17 22.42
N ARG A 80 25.10 -35.60 22.66
CA ARG A 80 23.87 -34.87 22.29
C ARG A 80 23.90 -33.52 23.02
N LEU A 81 24.06 -32.43 22.27
CA LEU A 81 23.85 -31.07 22.76
C LEU A 81 22.36 -30.92 23.07
N GLU A 82 22.02 -30.81 24.35
CA GLU A 82 20.68 -30.38 24.76
C GLU A 82 20.53 -28.91 24.40
N ILE A 83 19.74 -28.64 23.37
CA ILE A 83 19.37 -27.27 22.98
C ILE A 83 18.35 -26.78 24.00
N ALA A 84 18.72 -25.77 24.77
CA ALA A 84 17.81 -25.07 25.67
C ALA A 84 16.54 -24.64 24.91
N PRO A 85 15.35 -24.70 25.52
CA PRO A 85 14.11 -24.36 24.83
C PRO A 85 14.21 -22.92 24.32
N VAL A 86 14.10 -22.77 23.00
CA VAL A 86 13.98 -21.46 22.36
C VAL A 86 12.73 -20.81 22.94
N ILE A 87 12.92 -19.83 23.81
CA ILE A 87 11.85 -18.93 24.23
C ILE A 87 11.41 -18.21 22.95
N GLN A 88 10.30 -18.69 22.37
CA GLN A 88 9.63 -17.96 21.31
C GLN A 88 9.11 -16.67 21.92
N ASN A 89 9.92 -15.62 21.82
CA ASN A 89 9.44 -14.27 22.00
C ASN A 89 8.33 -14.08 20.97
N ASN A 90 7.08 -14.11 21.41
CA ASN A 90 5.92 -13.71 20.65
C ASN A 90 6.00 -12.19 20.43
N ALA A 91 6.96 -11.75 19.62
CA ALA A 91 7.00 -10.41 19.10
C ALA A 91 5.69 -10.24 18.31
N LYS A 92 4.81 -9.36 18.80
CA LYS A 92 3.56 -9.02 18.09
C LYS A 92 3.92 -8.67 16.65
N GLU A 93 3.31 -9.36 15.68
CA GLU A 93 3.48 -9.05 14.26
C GLU A 93 3.25 -7.55 14.05
N GLN A 94 4.29 -6.83 13.62
CA GLN A 94 4.21 -5.40 13.36
C GLN A 94 3.95 -5.18 11.87
N PHE A 95 2.73 -4.77 11.54
CA PHE A 95 2.32 -4.45 10.17
C PHE A 95 2.76 -3.03 9.76
N ILE A 96 4.07 -2.76 9.81
CA ILE A 96 4.65 -1.40 9.66
C ILE A 96 4.37 -0.79 8.28
N TYR A 97 4.16 -1.62 7.25
CA TYR A 97 3.79 -1.21 5.89
C TYR A 97 2.28 -1.32 5.63
N GLY A 98 1.47 -1.61 6.65
CA GLY A 98 0.04 -1.87 6.45
C GLY A 98 -0.29 -3.21 5.81
N ASN A 99 0.68 -4.12 5.77
CA ASN A 99 0.64 -5.48 5.24
C ASN A 99 -0.22 -6.44 6.08
N TYR A 100 -1.43 -6.03 6.47
CA TYR A 100 -2.33 -6.84 7.28
C TYR A 100 -2.77 -8.10 6.53
N ASN A 101 -2.50 -9.27 7.11
CA ASN A 101 -2.90 -10.58 6.55
C ASN A 101 -4.42 -10.76 6.41
N LYS A 102 -5.21 -10.07 7.25
CA LYS A 102 -6.68 -10.11 7.26
C LYS A 102 -7.30 -8.81 6.75
N TYR A 103 -6.58 -8.03 5.93
CA TYR A 103 -7.02 -6.71 5.44
C TYR A 103 -8.47 -6.72 4.94
N TYR A 104 -8.77 -7.62 4.00
CA TYR A 104 -10.10 -7.72 3.40
C TYR A 104 -11.17 -8.21 4.37
N GLY A 105 -10.81 -9.03 5.37
CA GLY A 105 -11.77 -9.55 6.35
C GLY A 105 -12.33 -8.47 7.29
N TYR A 106 -11.56 -7.42 7.61
CA TYR A 106 -12.08 -6.28 8.37
C TYR A 106 -12.49 -5.09 7.51
N ARG A 107 -12.03 -5.02 6.25
CA ARG A 107 -12.46 -4.00 5.28
C ARG A 107 -13.87 -4.28 4.79
N ASN A 108 -14.15 -5.52 4.39
CA ASN A 108 -15.42 -5.93 3.78
C ASN A 108 -16.34 -6.59 4.82
N LYS A 109 -16.54 -5.94 5.97
CA LYS A 109 -17.45 -6.44 7.01
C LYS A 109 -18.90 -6.29 6.55
N GLY A 110 -19.66 -7.38 6.52
CA GLY A 110 -21.09 -7.39 6.16
C GLY A 110 -21.54 -8.72 5.58
N ASN A 111 -22.83 -8.83 5.23
CA ASN A 111 -23.41 -10.02 4.60
C ASN A 111 -22.98 -10.18 3.13
N GLU A 112 -22.59 -9.08 2.47
CA GLU A 112 -22.08 -9.08 1.11
C GLU A 112 -20.54 -9.16 1.14
N CYS A 113 -19.99 -10.31 0.76
CA CYS A 113 -18.55 -10.60 0.75
C CYS A 113 -17.76 -9.81 -0.35
N ILE A 114 -18.37 -8.79 -0.96
CA ILE A 114 -17.83 -8.06 -2.12
C ILE A 114 -17.26 -6.71 -1.65
N ASP A 115 -16.06 -6.36 -2.12
CA ASP A 115 -15.44 -5.06 -1.83
C ASP A 115 -16.19 -3.94 -2.57
N LYS A 116 -16.69 -2.96 -1.82
CA LYS A 116 -17.51 -1.85 -2.35
C LYS A 116 -16.80 -0.97 -3.37
N ARG A 117 -15.46 -1.01 -3.46
CA ARG A 117 -14.74 -0.34 -4.55
C ARG A 117 -15.10 -0.92 -5.92
N LEU A 118 -15.40 -2.22 -6.01
CA LEU A 118 -15.76 -2.87 -7.26
C LEU A 118 -17.08 -2.32 -7.83
N GLU A 119 -18.00 -1.87 -6.98
CA GLU A 119 -19.25 -1.22 -7.41
C GLU A 119 -18.97 0.16 -8.02
N VAL A 120 -17.99 0.89 -7.47
CA VAL A 120 -17.54 2.16 -8.04
C VAL A 120 -16.83 1.92 -9.38
N PHE A 121 -15.94 0.92 -9.45
CA PHE A 121 -15.25 0.56 -10.70
C PHE A 121 -16.21 0.10 -11.79
N ALA A 122 -17.28 -0.61 -11.44
CA ALA A 122 -18.30 -1.06 -12.39
C ALA A 122 -19.07 0.09 -13.07
N LYS A 123 -19.01 1.32 -12.55
CA LYS A 123 -19.58 2.51 -13.20
C LYS A 123 -18.69 3.05 -14.32
N ARG A 124 -17.43 2.61 -14.40
CA ARG A 124 -16.40 3.11 -15.33
C ARG A 124 -15.61 1.94 -15.95
N VAL A 125 -16.32 0.95 -16.50
CA VAL A 125 -15.73 -0.28 -17.08
C VAL A 125 -14.71 0.03 -18.18
N GLU A 126 -14.90 1.13 -18.91
CA GLU A 126 -14.01 1.56 -19.99
C GLU A 126 -12.59 1.90 -19.53
N LEU A 127 -12.38 2.10 -18.23
CA LEU A 127 -11.04 2.28 -17.64
C LEU A 127 -10.26 0.97 -17.55
N PHE A 128 -10.93 -0.17 -17.64
CA PHE A 128 -10.35 -1.48 -17.36
C PHE A 128 -10.34 -2.39 -18.59
N GLU A 129 -11.39 -2.30 -19.41
CA GLU A 129 -11.56 -3.16 -20.58
C GLU A 129 -10.37 -3.05 -21.54
N ASN A 130 -9.76 -4.21 -21.84
CA ASN A 130 -8.59 -4.34 -22.70
C ASN A 130 -7.39 -3.43 -22.30
N LYS A 131 -7.31 -3.03 -21.02
CA LYS A 131 -6.20 -2.23 -20.48
C LYS A 131 -5.15 -3.08 -19.77
N GLN A 132 -3.90 -2.62 -19.79
CA GLN A 132 -2.79 -3.16 -19.00
C GLN A 132 -2.65 -2.39 -17.69
N LEU A 133 -2.81 -3.08 -16.57
CA LEU A 133 -2.90 -2.51 -15.24
C LEU A 133 -1.71 -2.84 -14.34
N LEU A 134 -1.38 -1.91 -13.45
CA LEU A 134 -0.56 -2.13 -12.26
C LEU A 134 -1.39 -1.84 -11.00
N ASP A 135 -1.36 -2.73 -10.02
CA ASP A 135 -1.99 -2.56 -8.71
C ASP A 135 -0.93 -2.49 -7.61
N ILE A 136 -0.70 -1.29 -7.07
CA ILE A 136 0.36 -1.00 -6.11
C ILE A 136 -0.15 -1.21 -4.68
N GLY A 137 0.52 -2.09 -3.93
CA GLY A 137 0.09 -2.50 -2.60
C GLY A 137 -1.09 -3.48 -2.66
N CYS A 138 -1.00 -4.48 -3.55
CA CYS A 138 -2.12 -5.40 -3.85
C CYS A 138 -2.52 -6.31 -2.66
N ASN A 139 -1.73 -6.33 -1.58
CA ASN A 139 -1.90 -7.22 -0.43
C ASN A 139 -1.98 -8.69 -0.89
N SER A 140 -2.96 -9.46 -0.40
CA SER A 140 -3.22 -10.83 -0.82
C SER A 140 -3.91 -10.96 -2.20
N GLY A 141 -4.02 -9.85 -2.96
CA GLY A 141 -4.44 -9.86 -4.37
C GLY A 141 -5.94 -9.98 -4.63
N LEU A 142 -6.80 -9.85 -3.60
CA LEU A 142 -8.25 -10.03 -3.74
C LEU A 142 -8.85 -9.05 -4.78
N ILE A 143 -8.55 -7.75 -4.66
CA ILE A 143 -9.05 -6.75 -5.62
C ILE A 143 -8.44 -6.95 -6.99
N THR A 144 -7.13 -7.21 -7.06
CA THR A 144 -6.43 -7.45 -8.32
C THR A 144 -7.09 -8.57 -9.12
N MET A 145 -7.43 -9.69 -8.46
CA MET A 145 -8.12 -10.82 -9.10
C MET A 145 -9.57 -10.48 -9.46
N GLU A 146 -10.32 -9.80 -8.59
CA GLU A 146 -11.71 -9.43 -8.88
C GLU A 146 -11.81 -8.42 -10.04
N VAL A 147 -10.89 -7.47 -10.13
CA VAL A 147 -10.79 -6.54 -11.27
C VAL A 147 -10.55 -7.32 -12.57
N ALA A 148 -9.58 -8.24 -12.56
CA ALA A 148 -9.27 -9.05 -13.74
C ALA A 148 -10.41 -9.98 -14.16
N LYS A 149 -11.18 -10.48 -13.20
CA LYS A 149 -12.31 -11.37 -13.43
C LYS A 149 -13.54 -10.64 -13.96
N ARG A 150 -13.78 -9.39 -13.54
CA ARG A 150 -15.03 -8.66 -13.81
C ARG A 150 -14.97 -7.69 -15.00
N PHE A 151 -13.80 -7.13 -15.30
CA PHE A 151 -13.71 -5.95 -16.18
C PHE A 151 -12.87 -6.18 -17.44
N ASP A 152 -12.73 -7.44 -17.87
CA ASP A 152 -12.07 -7.84 -19.12
C ASP A 152 -10.70 -7.16 -19.40
N VAL A 153 -9.85 -7.07 -18.38
CA VAL A 153 -8.53 -6.44 -18.51
C VAL A 153 -7.62 -7.22 -19.45
N LYS A 154 -6.76 -6.52 -20.21
CA LYS A 154 -5.73 -7.16 -21.04
C LYS A 154 -4.69 -7.89 -20.19
N SER A 155 -4.22 -7.23 -19.13
CA SER A 155 -3.34 -7.82 -18.12
C SER A 155 -3.33 -6.99 -16.85
N ILE A 156 -3.12 -7.60 -15.69
CA ILE A 156 -2.88 -6.88 -14.43
C ILE A 156 -1.69 -7.47 -13.66
N VAL A 157 -0.84 -6.60 -13.16
CA VAL A 157 0.26 -6.93 -12.24
C VAL A 157 -0.08 -6.42 -10.86
N GLY A 158 -0.19 -7.29 -9.87
CA GLY A 158 -0.26 -6.90 -8.46
C GLY A 158 1.14 -6.84 -7.84
N LEU A 159 1.51 -5.71 -7.25
CA LEU A 159 2.78 -5.51 -6.57
C LEU A 159 2.57 -5.29 -5.08
N ASP A 160 3.33 -5.98 -4.23
CA ASP A 160 3.32 -5.75 -2.78
C ASP A 160 4.71 -5.96 -2.17
N ILE A 161 4.97 -5.24 -1.08
CA ILE A 161 6.25 -5.29 -0.36
C ILE A 161 6.37 -6.54 0.52
N ASP A 162 5.25 -7.20 0.85
CA ASP A 162 5.26 -8.38 1.70
C ASP A 162 5.26 -9.68 0.88
N ARG A 163 6.38 -10.40 0.92
CA ARG A 163 6.54 -11.68 0.23
C ARG A 163 5.51 -12.73 0.66
N THR A 164 5.09 -12.74 1.92
CA THR A 164 4.11 -13.70 2.44
C THR A 164 2.73 -13.41 1.86
N LEU A 165 2.35 -12.14 1.71
CA LEU A 165 1.09 -11.77 1.04
C LEU A 165 1.12 -12.12 -0.45
N ILE A 166 2.23 -11.85 -1.14
CA ILE A 166 2.40 -12.25 -2.55
C ILE A 166 2.34 -13.77 -2.72
N ASN A 167 2.91 -14.54 -1.79
CA ASN A 167 2.78 -16.00 -1.79
C ASN A 167 1.32 -16.45 -1.61
N GLN A 168 0.54 -15.76 -0.76
CA GLN A 168 -0.89 -16.03 -0.61
C GLN A 168 -1.66 -15.70 -1.90
N ALA A 169 -1.38 -14.57 -2.54
CA ALA A 169 -1.98 -14.16 -3.80
C ALA A 169 -1.70 -15.17 -4.91
N ASN A 170 -0.44 -15.61 -5.07
CA ASN A 170 -0.06 -16.63 -6.04
C ASN A 170 -0.73 -17.98 -5.77
N LYS A 171 -0.85 -18.40 -4.51
CA LYS A 171 -1.59 -19.62 -4.14
C LYS A 171 -3.09 -19.50 -4.45
N ALA A 172 -3.70 -18.33 -4.26
CA ALA A 172 -5.09 -18.09 -4.63
C ALA A 172 -5.27 -18.14 -6.16
N LEU A 173 -4.37 -17.50 -6.91
CA LEU A 173 -4.40 -17.52 -8.37
C LEU A 173 -4.21 -18.92 -8.94
N LEU A 174 -3.30 -19.72 -8.37
CA LEU A 174 -3.11 -21.12 -8.77
C LEU A 174 -4.37 -21.96 -8.51
N ARG A 175 -5.09 -21.69 -7.41
CA ARG A 175 -6.39 -22.35 -7.14
C ARG A 175 -7.43 -21.98 -8.19
N GLN A 176 -7.50 -20.73 -8.62
CA GLN A 176 -8.38 -20.30 -9.72
C GLN A 176 -8.02 -21.02 -11.03
N LYS A 177 -6.73 -21.14 -11.35
CA LYS A 177 -6.26 -21.91 -12.53
C LYS A 177 -6.68 -23.37 -12.49
N LYS A 178 -6.56 -24.01 -11.32
CA LYS A 178 -6.94 -25.43 -11.12
C LYS A 178 -8.45 -25.68 -11.11
N ALA A 179 -9.25 -24.66 -10.84
CA ALA A 179 -10.71 -24.77 -10.82
C ALA A 179 -11.34 -24.70 -12.23
N LEU A 180 -10.56 -24.33 -13.26
CA LEU A 180 -11.06 -24.31 -14.63
C LEU A 180 -11.23 -25.73 -15.20
N PRO A 181 -12.25 -25.96 -16.04
CA PRO A 181 -12.40 -27.22 -16.78
C PRO A 181 -11.16 -27.53 -17.63
N PHE A 182 -10.89 -28.82 -17.90
CA PHE A 182 -9.78 -29.24 -18.74
C PHE A 182 -9.82 -28.58 -20.13
N GLU A 183 -10.99 -28.60 -20.78
CA GLU A 183 -11.26 -27.82 -21.98
C GLU A 183 -11.65 -26.38 -21.59
N ASN A 184 -10.67 -25.48 -21.62
CA ASN A 184 -10.91 -24.05 -21.47
C ASN A 184 -10.01 -23.24 -22.42
N ASN A 185 -10.58 -22.22 -23.04
CA ASN A 185 -9.85 -21.32 -23.93
C ASN A 185 -9.19 -20.15 -23.19
N ALA A 186 -9.39 -20.02 -21.87
CA ALA A 186 -8.93 -18.87 -21.09
C ALA A 186 -7.40 -18.70 -21.14
N ARG A 187 -6.65 -19.81 -21.18
CA ARG A 187 -5.18 -19.77 -21.31
C ARG A 187 -4.76 -19.24 -22.68
N CYS A 188 -5.35 -19.76 -23.75
CA CYS A 188 -5.02 -19.38 -25.13
C CYS A 188 -5.42 -17.93 -25.42
N LEU A 189 -6.57 -17.49 -24.90
CA LEU A 189 -7.06 -16.13 -25.04
C LEU A 189 -6.41 -15.13 -24.07
N HIS A 190 -5.51 -15.60 -23.19
CA HIS A 190 -4.88 -14.80 -22.15
C HIS A 190 -5.93 -13.99 -21.34
N LYS A 191 -6.98 -14.68 -20.87
CA LYS A 191 -8.03 -14.13 -20.00
C LYS A 191 -7.86 -14.63 -18.57
N PHE A 192 -8.67 -14.12 -17.64
CA PHE A 192 -8.61 -14.55 -16.25
C PHE A 192 -8.68 -16.09 -16.13
N PRO A 193 -7.83 -16.73 -15.30
CA PRO A 193 -6.81 -16.18 -14.40
C PRO A 193 -5.39 -16.08 -15.00
N TYR A 194 -5.23 -16.20 -16.32
CA TYR A 194 -3.93 -16.18 -17.00
C TYR A 194 -3.40 -14.78 -17.29
N ASN A 195 -4.28 -13.76 -17.28
CA ASN A 195 -3.92 -12.34 -17.43
C ASN A 195 -3.49 -11.65 -16.12
N VAL A 196 -3.30 -12.40 -15.04
CA VAL A 196 -2.92 -11.88 -13.72
C VAL A 196 -1.52 -12.39 -13.35
N SER A 197 -0.69 -11.50 -12.82
CA SER A 197 0.58 -11.85 -12.19
C SER A 197 0.80 -11.07 -10.89
N PHE A 198 1.61 -11.62 -9.98
CA PHE A 198 1.93 -11.00 -8.70
C PHE A 198 3.43 -10.92 -8.51
N VAL A 199 3.92 -9.74 -8.13
CA VAL A 199 5.34 -9.42 -7.98
C VAL A 199 5.61 -8.92 -6.56
N HIS A 200 6.65 -9.46 -5.93
CA HIS A 200 7.14 -8.96 -4.66
C HIS A 200 8.19 -7.88 -4.86
N GLY A 201 7.97 -6.70 -4.29
CA GLY A 201 8.92 -5.60 -4.35
C GLY A 201 8.43 -4.33 -3.64
N ASN A 202 9.38 -3.45 -3.30
CA ASN A 202 9.05 -2.11 -2.85
C ASN A 202 8.82 -1.21 -4.07
N TYR A 203 7.69 -0.49 -4.10
CA TYR A 203 7.41 0.47 -5.15
C TYR A 203 8.20 1.79 -4.99
N VAL A 204 8.59 2.14 -3.76
CA VAL A 204 9.50 3.28 -3.53
C VAL A 204 10.91 2.85 -3.91
N LEU A 205 11.50 3.59 -4.84
CA LEU A 205 12.85 3.36 -5.33
C LEU A 205 13.86 3.79 -4.26
N ARG A 206 15.04 3.16 -4.27
CA ARG A 206 16.12 3.50 -3.34
C ARG A 206 16.71 4.87 -3.60
N ASP A 207 16.65 5.32 -4.85
CA ASP A 207 17.25 6.55 -5.34
C ASP A 207 16.38 7.14 -6.47
N ASP A 208 16.30 8.46 -6.55
CA ASP A 208 15.55 9.18 -7.59
C ASP A 208 16.19 9.01 -8.97
N VAL A 209 17.49 8.74 -9.07
CA VAL A 209 18.16 8.45 -10.36
C VAL A 209 17.51 7.25 -11.07
N LEU A 210 16.94 6.31 -10.32
CA LEU A 210 16.22 5.17 -10.89
C LEU A 210 14.91 5.56 -11.60
N LEU A 211 14.41 6.79 -11.43
CA LEU A 211 13.27 7.29 -12.20
C LEU A 211 13.65 7.53 -13.68
N GLU A 212 14.91 7.82 -13.98
CA GLU A 212 15.36 8.15 -15.35
C GLU A 212 15.23 6.98 -16.33
N ILE A 213 15.21 5.75 -15.80
CA ILE A 213 15.06 4.52 -16.59
C ILE A 213 13.61 4.01 -16.62
N GLU A 214 12.70 4.65 -15.89
CA GLU A 214 11.27 4.31 -15.94
C GLU A 214 10.67 4.73 -17.27
N HIS A 215 9.82 3.87 -17.82
CA HIS A 215 9.18 4.08 -19.10
C HIS A 215 7.73 3.60 -19.06
N ALA A 216 6.93 4.12 -19.98
CA ALA A 216 5.51 3.87 -20.07
C ALA A 216 5.20 2.38 -20.36
N GLN A 217 4.47 1.75 -19.44
CA GLN A 217 4.16 0.31 -19.46
C GLN A 217 2.68 0.00 -19.18
N PHE A 218 1.96 0.92 -18.54
CA PHE A 218 0.59 0.69 -18.09
C PHE A 218 -0.37 1.72 -18.66
N ASP A 219 -1.60 1.28 -18.92
CA ASP A 219 -2.69 2.18 -19.29
C ASP A 219 -3.38 2.72 -18.03
N VAL A 220 -3.44 1.90 -16.97
CA VAL A 220 -4.01 2.28 -15.68
C VAL A 220 -3.15 1.80 -14.52
N ILE A 221 -2.97 2.67 -13.53
CA ILE A 221 -2.31 2.33 -12.26
C ILE A 221 -3.33 2.49 -11.13
N LEU A 222 -3.49 1.46 -10.31
CA LEU A 222 -4.28 1.47 -9.09
C LEU A 222 -3.36 1.79 -7.90
N CYS A 223 -3.65 2.88 -7.21
CA CYS A 223 -2.99 3.30 -5.98
C CYS A 223 -4.04 3.38 -4.87
N LEU A 224 -4.43 2.21 -4.37
CA LEU A 224 -5.60 2.07 -3.51
C LEU A 224 -5.22 1.85 -2.05
N SER A 225 -5.55 2.79 -1.17
CA SER A 225 -5.27 2.66 0.27
C SER A 225 -3.80 2.37 0.62
N ILE A 226 -2.85 2.88 -0.17
CA ILE A 226 -1.41 2.64 0.04
C ILE A 226 -0.61 3.91 0.35
N THR A 227 -1.10 5.10 -0.05
CA THR A 227 -0.37 6.37 0.10
C THR A 227 0.09 6.64 1.53
N LYS A 228 -0.77 6.45 2.54
CA LYS A 228 -0.40 6.60 3.95
C LYS A 228 0.79 5.74 4.35
N TRP A 229 0.86 4.50 3.87
CA TRP A 229 1.91 3.57 4.27
C TRP A 229 3.23 3.89 3.60
N ILE A 230 3.20 4.32 2.34
CA ILE A 230 4.36 4.90 1.67
C ILE A 230 4.84 6.13 2.44
N HIS A 231 3.93 7.04 2.75
CA HIS A 231 4.21 8.34 3.36
C HIS A 231 4.79 8.21 4.79
N LEU A 232 4.24 7.31 5.62
CA LEU A 232 4.78 7.06 6.95
C LEU A 232 6.17 6.40 6.91
N ASN A 233 6.43 5.48 5.96
CA ASN A 233 7.70 4.75 5.94
C ASN A 233 8.83 5.48 5.19
N PHE A 234 8.49 6.29 4.18
CA PHE A 234 9.46 6.91 3.28
C PHE A 234 9.36 8.45 3.22
N GLY A 235 8.52 9.05 4.08
CA GLY A 235 8.36 10.49 4.18
C GLY A 235 7.75 11.14 2.94
N ASP A 236 7.76 12.46 2.92
CA ASP A 236 7.25 13.25 1.78
C ASP A 236 8.00 12.93 0.49
N ILE A 237 9.32 12.73 0.59
CA ILE A 237 10.20 12.42 -0.55
C ILE A 237 9.77 11.11 -1.20
N GLY A 238 9.62 10.03 -0.44
CA GLY A 238 9.26 8.73 -0.99
C GLY A 238 7.85 8.71 -1.61
N LEU A 239 6.89 9.43 -1.03
CA LEU A 239 5.55 9.54 -1.61
C LEU A 239 5.57 10.37 -2.91
N LYS A 240 6.27 11.50 -2.92
CA LYS A 240 6.44 12.34 -4.12
C LYS A 240 7.14 11.60 -5.26
N GLN A 241 8.20 10.86 -4.94
CA GLN A 241 8.90 9.97 -5.88
C GLN A 241 7.94 8.91 -6.43
N ALA A 242 7.16 8.25 -5.57
CA ALA A 242 6.19 7.25 -6.02
C ALA A 242 5.14 7.85 -6.98
N PHE A 243 4.64 9.06 -6.74
CA PHE A 243 3.73 9.73 -7.67
C PHE A 243 4.36 10.05 -9.03
N ARG A 244 5.61 10.55 -9.04
CA ARG A 244 6.37 10.75 -10.28
C ARG A 244 6.57 9.45 -11.04
N ARG A 245 6.92 8.37 -10.33
CA ARG A 245 7.05 7.02 -10.90
C ARG A 245 5.77 6.54 -11.56
N MET A 246 4.62 6.70 -10.88
CA MET A 246 3.32 6.33 -11.45
C MET A 246 3.06 7.09 -12.76
N TYR A 247 3.34 8.38 -12.79
CA TYR A 247 3.18 9.18 -14.02
C TYR A 247 4.10 8.71 -15.15
N LEU A 248 5.39 8.44 -14.87
CA LEU A 248 6.35 7.96 -15.88
C LEU A 248 5.97 6.59 -16.44
N GLN A 249 5.39 5.72 -15.61
CA GLN A 249 4.97 4.37 -16.00
C GLN A 249 3.63 4.33 -16.76
N LEU A 250 2.85 5.41 -16.74
CA LEU A 250 1.62 5.52 -17.53
C LEU A 250 1.92 5.87 -19.00
N ARG A 251 1.22 5.22 -19.93
CA ARG A 251 1.17 5.62 -21.35
C ARG A 251 0.48 6.97 -21.52
N SER A 252 0.66 7.59 -22.68
CA SER A 252 -0.17 8.74 -23.07
C SER A 252 -1.65 8.33 -23.06
N GLY A 253 -2.50 9.20 -22.52
CA GLY A 253 -3.91 8.90 -22.21
C GLY A 253 -4.12 7.98 -21.01
N GLY A 254 -3.06 7.59 -20.29
CA GLY A 254 -3.12 6.70 -19.14
C GLY A 254 -3.78 7.32 -17.91
N LYS A 255 -4.28 6.48 -16.99
CA LYS A 255 -5.02 6.92 -15.80
C LYS A 255 -4.43 6.41 -14.49
N LEU A 256 -4.26 7.29 -13.52
CA LEU A 256 -4.00 6.91 -12.14
C LEU A 256 -5.33 6.90 -11.37
N ILE A 257 -5.70 5.76 -10.80
CA ILE A 257 -6.85 5.61 -9.91
C ILE A 257 -6.34 5.64 -8.47
N LEU A 258 -6.70 6.71 -7.74
CA LEU A 258 -6.19 7.00 -6.40
C LEU A 258 -7.29 6.90 -5.34
N GLU A 259 -7.06 6.11 -4.29
CA GLU A 259 -7.87 6.10 -3.05
C GLU A 259 -6.94 6.44 -1.87
N ALA A 260 -6.74 7.73 -1.60
CA ALA A 260 -5.87 8.18 -0.52
C ALA A 260 -6.54 8.07 0.86
N GLN A 261 -5.77 7.71 1.89
CA GLN A 261 -6.28 7.75 3.26
C GLN A 261 -6.19 9.16 3.85
N PRO A 262 -7.20 9.62 4.62
CA PRO A 262 -7.18 10.95 5.20
C PRO A 262 -6.14 11.04 6.33
N TYR A 263 -5.59 12.24 6.54
CA TYR A 263 -4.52 12.48 7.52
C TYR A 263 -4.91 12.08 8.96
N ARG A 264 -6.20 12.22 9.33
CA ARG A 264 -6.74 11.77 10.64
C ARG A 264 -6.38 10.32 11.00
N ASN A 265 -6.14 9.46 10.01
CA ASN A 265 -5.80 8.05 10.22
C ASN A 265 -4.30 7.79 10.46
N TYR A 266 -3.41 8.77 10.21
CA TYR A 266 -1.97 8.62 10.34
C TYR A 266 -1.54 8.55 11.80
N GLY A 267 -2.14 9.39 12.65
CA GLY A 267 -1.76 9.54 14.06
C GLY A 267 -1.85 8.25 14.88
N ARG A 268 -2.70 7.30 14.48
CA ARG A 268 -2.85 5.97 15.13
C ARG A 268 -1.66 5.04 14.88
N ARG A 269 -0.83 5.33 13.88
CA ARG A 269 0.28 4.48 13.42
C ARG A 269 1.65 5.16 13.55
N LYS A 270 1.70 6.44 13.94
CA LYS A 270 2.94 7.25 14.05
C LYS A 270 4.00 6.76 15.05
N LYS A 271 3.69 5.78 15.91
CA LYS A 271 4.62 5.24 16.92
C LYS A 271 5.02 3.78 16.65
N MET A 272 4.79 3.29 15.44
CA MET A 272 5.10 1.89 15.11
C MET A 272 6.61 1.65 15.03
N THR A 273 7.37 2.59 14.48
CA THR A 273 8.85 2.57 14.43
C THR A 273 9.39 3.99 14.60
N ASP A 274 10.66 4.13 14.95
CA ASP A 274 11.32 5.44 15.05
C ASP A 274 11.34 6.17 13.71
N THR A 275 11.58 5.47 12.60
CA THR A 275 11.48 6.02 11.24
C THR A 275 10.10 6.57 10.94
N ILE A 276 9.04 5.80 11.24
CA ILE A 276 7.66 6.27 11.05
C ILE A 276 7.37 7.50 11.91
N ASN A 277 7.90 7.53 13.14
CA ASN A 277 7.71 8.67 14.03
C ASN A 277 8.43 9.93 13.53
N ALA A 278 9.67 9.79 13.08
CA ALA A 278 10.46 10.87 12.50
C ALA A 278 9.79 11.43 11.25
N ASN A 279 9.40 10.56 10.31
CA ASN A 279 8.69 10.96 9.10
C ASN A 279 7.39 11.67 9.43
N PHE A 280 6.56 11.12 10.33
CA PHE A 280 5.30 11.75 10.75
C PHE A 280 5.50 13.16 11.33
N LYS A 281 6.57 13.38 12.12
CA LYS A 281 6.89 14.70 12.66
C LYS A 281 7.40 15.68 11.58
N ALA A 282 8.05 15.17 10.55
CA ALA A 282 8.63 15.95 9.48
C ALA A 282 7.68 16.21 8.28
N MET A 283 6.46 15.66 8.30
CA MET A 283 5.50 15.82 7.19
C MET A 283 5.15 17.29 6.94
N LEU A 284 5.29 17.72 5.70
CA LEU A 284 4.84 19.01 5.17
C LEU A 284 3.87 18.82 3.98
N PHE A 285 3.91 17.66 3.35
CA PHE A 285 3.07 17.28 2.22
C PHE A 285 1.89 16.41 2.68
N PHE A 286 0.71 16.99 2.90
CA PHE A 286 -0.46 16.27 3.42
C PHE A 286 -1.41 15.79 2.31
N PRO A 287 -2.33 14.85 2.59
CA PRO A 287 -3.33 14.37 1.62
C PRO A 287 -4.12 15.48 0.92
N GLU A 288 -4.36 16.61 1.59
CA GLU A 288 -5.05 17.76 0.99
C GLU A 288 -4.25 18.40 -0.15
N HIS A 289 -2.91 18.25 -0.14
CA HIS A 289 -2.01 18.76 -1.18
C HIS A 289 -1.81 17.79 -2.35
N PHE A 290 -2.34 16.56 -2.28
CA PHE A 290 -2.03 15.53 -3.28
C PHE A 290 -2.53 15.91 -4.68
N ASN A 291 -3.73 16.48 -4.78
CA ASN A 291 -4.30 16.87 -6.07
C ASN A 291 -3.42 17.94 -6.74
N ASP A 292 -3.11 19.01 -6.01
CA ASP A 292 -2.30 20.11 -6.53
C ASP A 292 -0.91 19.65 -6.96
N TYR A 293 -0.28 18.75 -6.19
CA TYR A 293 1.03 18.20 -6.54
C TYR A 293 0.98 17.27 -7.75
N LEU A 294 -0.05 16.43 -7.88
CA LEU A 294 -0.22 15.54 -9.03
C LEU A 294 -0.48 16.33 -10.32
N LEU A 295 -1.17 17.47 -10.23
CA LEU A 295 -1.42 18.38 -11.36
C LEU A 295 -0.27 19.36 -11.64
N SER A 296 0.70 19.49 -10.74
CA SER A 296 1.80 20.43 -10.92
C SER A 296 2.80 19.92 -11.98
N ALA A 297 3.68 20.81 -12.42
CA ALA A 297 4.79 20.46 -13.30
C ALA A 297 5.77 19.42 -12.70
N ASP A 298 5.73 19.19 -11.38
CA ASP A 298 6.55 18.15 -10.74
C ASP A 298 6.12 16.73 -11.12
N VAL A 299 4.85 16.53 -11.51
CA VAL A 299 4.31 15.22 -11.90
C VAL A 299 3.72 15.29 -13.30
N GLY A 300 2.78 16.20 -13.56
CA GLY A 300 2.30 16.49 -14.91
C GLY A 300 0.96 15.85 -15.32
N PHE A 301 0.12 15.39 -14.38
CA PHE A 301 -1.26 15.03 -14.75
C PHE A 301 -2.03 16.28 -15.20
N GLU A 302 -2.87 16.13 -16.22
CA GLU A 302 -3.59 17.26 -16.84
C GLU A 302 -4.83 17.66 -16.04
N SER A 303 -5.54 16.67 -15.51
CA SER A 303 -6.79 16.89 -14.78
C SER A 303 -7.07 15.72 -13.84
N PHE A 304 -8.04 15.91 -12.94
CA PHE A 304 -8.62 14.81 -12.18
C PHE A 304 -10.13 14.95 -12.06
N GLU A 305 -10.80 13.83 -11.83
CA GLU A 305 -12.22 13.75 -11.51
C GLU A 305 -12.47 12.75 -10.38
N ILE A 306 -13.62 12.86 -9.72
CA ILE A 306 -14.05 11.88 -8.71
C ILE A 306 -14.81 10.76 -9.42
N MET A 307 -14.30 9.53 -9.33
CA MET A 307 -14.98 8.33 -9.83
C MET A 307 -16.20 7.99 -8.96
N GLY A 308 -16.06 8.14 -7.65
CA GLY A 308 -17.11 7.88 -6.68
C GLY A 308 -16.55 7.62 -5.28
N ILE A 309 -17.44 7.41 -4.33
CA ILE A 309 -17.14 7.01 -2.95
C ILE A 309 -17.78 5.63 -2.76
N PRO A 310 -17.05 4.61 -2.26
CA PRO A 310 -17.66 3.34 -1.88
C PRO A 310 -18.63 3.55 -0.72
N GLU A 311 -19.92 3.54 -1.02
CA GLU A 311 -20.98 3.61 -0.02
C GLU A 311 -21.11 2.29 0.74
N ASP A 312 -21.84 2.30 1.85
CA ASP A 312 -22.15 1.10 2.66
C ASP A 312 -20.94 0.31 3.18
N CYS A 313 -19.77 0.95 3.29
CA CYS A 313 -18.62 0.43 4.01
C CYS A 313 -18.43 1.12 5.37
N ALA A 314 -17.58 0.54 6.25
CA ALA A 314 -17.30 1.16 7.53
C ALA A 314 -16.70 2.57 7.34
N GLU A 315 -17.05 3.52 8.20
CA GLU A 315 -16.74 4.96 8.07
C GLU A 315 -15.25 5.27 7.76
N GLY A 316 -14.34 4.44 8.25
CA GLY A 316 -12.91 4.57 7.96
C GLY A 316 -12.50 4.27 6.51
N PHE A 317 -13.35 3.60 5.73
CA PHE A 317 -13.13 3.16 4.34
C PHE A 317 -13.97 3.92 3.30
N LYS A 318 -14.92 4.76 3.73
CA LYS A 318 -15.64 5.69 2.86
C LYS A 318 -14.67 6.79 2.41
N ARG A 319 -14.02 6.58 1.27
CA ARG A 319 -12.98 7.45 0.73
C ARG A 319 -13.23 7.71 -0.75
N PRO A 320 -13.01 8.95 -1.23
CA PRO A 320 -13.12 9.24 -2.63
C PRO A 320 -12.09 8.42 -3.42
N ILE A 321 -12.57 7.84 -4.51
CA ILE A 321 -11.73 7.27 -5.57
C ILE A 321 -11.65 8.33 -6.65
N GLN A 322 -10.44 8.79 -6.94
CA GLN A 322 -10.16 9.82 -7.93
C GLN A 322 -9.48 9.20 -9.15
N ILE A 323 -9.71 9.82 -10.32
CA ILE A 323 -9.04 9.47 -11.57
C ILE A 323 -8.20 10.66 -11.98
N PHE A 324 -6.90 10.48 -12.12
CA PHE A 324 -5.99 11.47 -12.70
C PHE A 324 -5.69 11.11 -14.14
N HIS A 325 -5.75 12.10 -15.02
CA HIS A 325 -5.64 11.94 -16.47
C HIS A 325 -4.25 12.37 -16.93
N LYS A 326 -3.49 11.44 -17.51
CA LYS A 326 -2.27 11.76 -18.24
C LYS A 326 -2.63 12.10 -19.67
N LYS A 327 -1.99 13.14 -20.21
CA LYS A 327 -2.21 13.62 -21.57
C LYS A 327 -1.94 12.58 -22.65
#